data_AF-A0A535L6E6-F1
#
_entry.id   AF-A0A535L6E6-F1
#
_cell.length_a   1.000
_cell.length_b   1.000
_cell.length_c   1.000
_cell.angle_alpha   90.00
_cell.angle_beta   90.00
_cell.angle_gamma   90.00
#
_symmetry.space_group_name_H-M   'P 1'
#
loop_
_entity.id
_entity.type
_entity.pdbx_description
1 polymer ?
#
loop_
_entity_poly.entity_id
_entity_poly.type
_entity_poly.pdbx_seq_one_letter_code
_entity_poly.pdbx_strand_id
1 'polypeptide(L)'
;MSTTPELAEKFLMQTGRRLPVTFVRGRGCLVYDESGREYLDMVAGIAVNLLGHAHPDVAAAVARQAQTLIHTSNLYFTQPQVALAQRLVELSFPARVFLCNSGAEANETAIKLARKWGSRNRGGAFEIITTTGSFHGRTLATVTAGGQPKYSDPYQPLPTGFVHVDYNDLEAIKSATTDKTVAVMLEPVMG
;
A
#
# COMPACT_ATOMS: atom_id res chain seq x y z
N MET A 1 -1.98 21.20 31.23
CA MET A 1 -2.08 19.82 30.68
C MET A 1 -1.07 19.72 29.54
N SER A 2 -0.44 18.56 29.33
CA SER A 2 0.49 18.38 28.21
C SER A 2 -0.22 18.53 26.87
N THR A 3 0.47 19.09 25.87
CA THR A 3 -0.07 19.23 24.51
C THR A 3 -0.06 17.90 23.76
N THR A 4 -0.85 17.77 22.68
CA THR A 4 -0.84 16.55 21.85
C THR A 4 0.55 16.21 21.29
N PRO A 5 1.35 17.16 20.79
CA PRO A 5 2.74 16.89 20.37
C PRO A 5 3.64 16.36 21.50
N GLU A 6 3.55 16.90 22.71
CA GLU A 6 4.33 16.43 23.87
C GLU A 6 3.96 14.98 24.24
N LEU A 7 2.67 14.65 24.22
CA LEU A 7 2.21 13.29 24.46
C LEU A 7 2.67 12.34 23.35
N ALA A 8 2.63 12.78 22.09
CA ALA A 8 3.09 11.99 20.95
C ALA A 8 4.59 11.68 21.05
N GLU A 9 5.42 12.65 21.45
CA GLU A 9 6.85 12.44 21.65
C GLU A 9 7.14 11.41 22.76
N LYS A 10 6.34 11.44 23.83
CA LYS A 10 6.50 10.53 24.96
C LYS A 10 6.03 9.10 24.66
N PHE A 11 4.96 8.95 23.88
CA PHE A 11 4.23 7.68 23.78
C PHE A 11 4.22 7.03 22.38
N LEU A 12 4.65 7.73 21.32
CA LEU A 12 4.72 7.17 19.97
C LEU A 12 6.17 6.97 19.53
N MET A 13 6.42 5.85 18.83
CA MET A 13 7.70 5.66 18.13
C MET A 13 7.89 6.76 17.08
N GLN A 14 9.10 7.31 17.01
CA GLN A 14 9.47 8.34 16.05
C GLN A 14 9.86 7.71 14.71
N THR A 15 8.87 7.29 13.93
CA THR A 15 9.06 6.65 12.61
C THR A 15 9.14 7.65 11.45
N GLY A 16 8.97 8.95 11.72
CA GLY A 16 9.03 10.02 10.72
C GLY A 16 8.89 11.41 11.34
N ARG A 17 9.17 12.44 10.54
CA ARG A 17 9.00 13.85 10.95
C ARG A 17 7.53 14.25 10.84
N ARG A 18 7.01 14.92 11.87
CA ARG A 18 5.64 15.46 11.90
C ARG A 18 5.70 16.99 11.83
N LEU A 19 4.74 17.60 11.14
CA LEU A 19 4.52 19.04 11.22
C LEU A 19 3.87 19.37 12.57
N PRO A 20 4.14 20.55 13.17
CA PRO A 20 3.60 20.92 14.48
C PRO A 20 2.15 21.43 14.35
N VAL A 21 1.26 20.61 13.80
CA VAL A 21 -0.18 20.88 13.65
C VAL A 21 -0.99 19.68 14.10
N THR A 22 -2.02 19.93 14.92
CA THR A 22 -2.93 18.91 15.44
C THR A 22 -4.30 19.08 14.79
N PHE A 23 -4.62 18.26 13.79
CA PHE A 23 -5.94 18.25 13.17
C PHE A 23 -6.94 17.44 14.02
N VAL A 24 -8.13 18.02 14.26
CA VAL A 24 -9.17 17.42 15.12
C VAL A 24 -10.48 17.15 14.38
N ARG A 25 -10.65 17.73 13.19
CA ARG A 25 -11.85 17.55 12.36
C ARG A 25 -11.49 17.66 10.88
N GLY A 26 -12.20 16.92 10.04
CA GLY A 26 -12.13 17.06 8.58
C GLY A 26 -13.53 16.97 7.96
N ARG A 27 -13.73 17.66 6.83
CA ARG A 27 -14.94 17.59 6.01
C ARG A 27 -14.60 17.90 4.55
N GLY A 28 -14.86 16.97 3.64
CA GLY A 28 -14.50 17.14 2.23
C GLY A 28 -12.99 17.35 2.08
N CYS A 29 -12.57 18.39 1.38
CA CYS A 29 -11.15 18.74 1.23
C CYS A 29 -10.59 19.63 2.35
N LEU A 30 -11.36 19.89 3.42
CA LEU A 30 -10.95 20.78 4.50
C LEU A 30 -10.63 20.02 5.77
N VAL A 31 -9.59 20.45 6.48
CA VAL A 31 -9.23 19.99 7.82
C VAL A 31 -9.11 21.17 8.77
N TYR A 32 -9.38 20.92 10.05
CA TYR A 32 -9.43 21.93 11.09
C TYR A 32 -8.52 21.54 12.24
N ASP A 33 -7.68 22.47 12.69
CA ASP A 33 -6.84 22.24 13.86
C ASP A 33 -7.59 22.48 15.18
N GLU A 34 -6.92 22.16 16.30
CA GLU A 34 -7.46 22.32 17.65
C GLU A 34 -7.80 23.77 18.03
N SER A 35 -7.24 24.77 17.33
CA SER A 35 -7.59 26.18 17.48
C SER A 35 -8.79 26.62 16.63
N GLY A 36 -9.31 25.71 15.79
CA GLY A 36 -10.41 25.96 14.87
C GLY A 36 -9.98 26.55 13.52
N ARG A 37 -8.68 26.69 13.26
CA ARG A 37 -8.18 27.19 11.98
C ARG A 37 -8.43 26.15 10.89
N GLU A 38 -8.92 26.63 9.75
CA GLU A 38 -9.21 25.83 8.57
C GLU A 38 -8.00 25.75 7.64
N TYR A 39 -7.82 24.59 7.01
CA TYR A 39 -6.79 24.31 6.03
C TYR A 39 -7.39 23.55 4.85
N LEU A 40 -6.96 23.90 3.64
CA LEU A 40 -7.18 23.09 2.44
C LEU A 40 -6.20 21.92 2.45
N ASP A 41 -6.72 20.69 2.46
CA ASP A 41 -5.90 19.47 2.43
C ASP A 41 -5.51 19.13 0.98
N MET A 42 -4.29 19.51 0.61
CA MET A 42 -3.67 19.16 -0.68
C MET A 42 -2.80 17.90 -0.61
N VAL A 43 -2.73 17.24 0.56
CA VAL A 43 -1.98 16.00 0.78
C VAL A 43 -2.91 14.77 0.70
N ALA A 44 -4.16 14.95 1.12
CA ALA A 44 -5.23 13.94 1.12
C ALA A 44 -4.80 12.62 1.79
N GLY A 45 -4.03 12.70 2.88
CA GLY A 45 -3.49 11.53 3.56
C GLY A 45 -2.54 10.69 2.69
N ILE A 46 -1.76 11.35 1.81
CA ILE A 46 -0.96 10.70 0.77
C ILE A 46 -1.88 9.95 -0.20
N ALA A 47 -2.78 10.71 -0.84
CA ALA A 47 -3.77 10.23 -1.82
C ALA A 47 -4.76 9.15 -1.32
N VAL A 48 -4.97 9.02 0.00
CA VAL A 48 -5.93 8.09 0.62
C VAL A 48 -7.35 8.65 0.61
N ASN A 49 -7.51 9.93 0.97
CA ASN A 49 -8.81 10.55 1.21
C ASN A 49 -9.47 11.05 -0.10
N LEU A 50 -9.61 10.16 -1.09
CA LEU A 50 -10.10 10.50 -2.43
C LEU A 50 -11.53 11.05 -2.47
N LEU A 51 -12.38 10.61 -1.54
CA LEU A 51 -13.74 11.12 -1.37
C LEU A 51 -13.82 12.29 -0.36
N GLY A 52 -12.67 12.77 0.11
CA GLY A 52 -12.56 13.73 1.19
C GLY A 52 -12.78 13.13 2.58
N HIS A 53 -12.52 13.96 3.60
CA HIS A 53 -12.69 13.61 5.01
C HIS A 53 -14.17 13.49 5.38
N ALA A 54 -14.48 12.47 6.18
CA ALA A 54 -15.82 12.21 6.73
C ALA A 54 -16.95 12.21 5.67
N HIS A 55 -16.70 11.60 4.52
CA HIS A 55 -17.73 11.45 3.48
C HIS A 55 -18.97 10.74 4.04
N PRO A 56 -20.17 11.33 3.94
CA PRO A 56 -21.36 10.85 4.66
C PRO A 56 -21.72 9.40 4.31
N ASP A 57 -21.61 9.02 3.03
CA ASP A 57 -21.93 7.65 2.61
C ASP A 57 -20.93 6.61 3.14
N VAL A 58 -19.65 6.97 3.22
CA VAL A 58 -18.61 6.07 3.76
C VAL A 58 -18.82 5.89 5.26
N ALA A 59 -19.02 7.00 5.98
CA ALA A 59 -19.27 6.96 7.42
C ALA A 59 -20.52 6.13 7.76
N ALA A 60 -21.61 6.34 7.00
CA ALA A 60 -22.85 5.60 7.21
C ALA A 60 -22.71 4.11 6.86
N ALA A 61 -21.97 3.76 5.79
CA ALA A 61 -21.70 2.36 5.44
C ALA A 61 -20.89 1.62 6.51
N VAL A 62 -19.83 2.25 7.02
CA VAL A 62 -19.01 1.69 8.11
C VAL A 62 -19.85 1.50 9.37
N ALA A 63 -20.62 2.52 9.79
CA ALA A 63 -21.44 2.45 11.00
C ALA A 63 -22.47 1.31 10.93
N ARG A 64 -23.19 1.19 9.80
CA ARG A 64 -24.17 0.11 9.60
C ARG A 64 -23.51 -1.28 9.66
N GLN A 65 -22.40 -1.47 8.95
CA GLN A 65 -21.74 -2.77 8.91
C GLN A 65 -21.12 -3.13 10.27
N ALA A 66 -20.57 -2.15 11.00
CA ALA A 66 -20.01 -2.36 12.33
C ALA A 66 -21.06 -2.83 13.36
N GLN A 67 -22.31 -2.37 13.22
CA GLN A 67 -23.44 -2.83 14.04
C GLN A 67 -24.01 -4.18 13.59
N THR A 68 -23.60 -4.68 12.43
CA THR A 68 -24.10 -5.93 11.84
C THR A 68 -23.10 -7.07 12.02
N LEU A 69 -21.89 -6.93 11.44
CA LEU A 69 -20.85 -7.95 11.46
C LEU A 69 -19.50 -7.35 11.04
N ILE A 70 -18.49 -7.44 11.91
CA ILE A 70 -17.15 -6.86 11.66
C ILE A 70 -16.16 -7.88 11.10
N HIS A 71 -16.04 -9.07 11.72
CA HIS A 71 -15.01 -10.03 11.34
C HIS A 71 -15.43 -11.47 11.64
N THR A 72 -15.20 -12.36 10.67
CA THR A 72 -15.49 -13.80 10.80
C THR A 72 -14.36 -14.69 10.29
N SER A 73 -13.14 -14.18 10.14
CA SER A 73 -12.04 -14.84 9.39
C SER A 73 -12.40 -15.15 7.92
N ASN A 74 -11.48 -15.78 7.20
CA ASN A 74 -11.71 -16.27 5.83
C ASN A 74 -12.29 -17.71 5.79
N LEU A 75 -12.64 -18.29 6.94
CA LEU A 75 -13.26 -19.62 7.01
C LEU A 75 -14.74 -19.61 6.57
N TYR A 76 -15.39 -18.45 6.62
CA TYR A 76 -16.81 -18.29 6.30
C TYR A 76 -17.00 -17.24 5.20
N PHE A 77 -18.13 -17.33 4.51
CA PHE A 77 -18.50 -16.36 3.49
C PHE A 77 -19.14 -15.12 4.11
N THR A 78 -18.89 -13.96 3.52
CA THR A 78 -19.60 -12.72 3.82
C THR A 78 -20.08 -12.06 2.54
N GLN A 79 -21.31 -11.55 2.54
CA GLN A 79 -21.89 -10.90 1.36
C GLN A 79 -21.07 -9.68 0.89
N PRO A 80 -20.56 -8.79 1.78
CA PRO A 80 -19.79 -7.63 1.34
C PRO A 80 -18.49 -7.99 0.62
N GLN A 81 -17.80 -9.05 1.04
CA GLN A 81 -16.56 -9.51 0.41
C GLN A 81 -16.77 -9.94 -1.04
N VAL A 82 -17.81 -10.75 -1.28
CA VAL A 82 -18.14 -11.26 -2.62
C VAL A 82 -18.63 -10.13 -3.51
N ALA A 83 -19.50 -9.25 -2.99
CA ALA A 83 -20.02 -8.10 -3.75
C ALA A 83 -18.91 -7.14 -4.18
N LEU A 84 -17.94 -6.84 -3.30
CA LEU A 84 -16.78 -6.02 -3.63
C LEU A 84 -15.90 -6.69 -4.69
N ALA A 85 -15.61 -7.98 -4.53
CA ALA A 85 -14.80 -8.73 -5.50
C ALA A 85 -15.44 -8.73 -6.90
N GLN A 86 -16.75 -8.98 -6.98
CA GLN A 86 -17.51 -8.89 -8.24
C GLN A 86 -17.38 -7.50 -8.86
N ARG A 87 -17.66 -6.45 -8.08
CA ARG A 87 -17.64 -5.07 -8.57
C ARG A 87 -16.28 -4.66 -9.13
N LEU A 88 -15.20 -5.07 -8.46
CA LEU A 88 -13.83 -4.81 -8.92
C LEU A 88 -13.54 -5.47 -10.27
N VAL A 89 -13.94 -6.74 -10.44
CA VAL A 89 -13.72 -7.46 -11.71
C VAL A 89 -14.52 -6.84 -12.85
N GLU A 90 -15.79 -6.47 -12.61
CA GLU A 90 -16.64 -5.82 -13.61
C GLU A 90 -16.12 -4.45 -14.08
N LEU A 91 -15.44 -3.72 -13.19
CA LEU A 91 -14.86 -2.40 -13.50
C LEU A 91 -13.45 -2.46 -14.09
N SER A 92 -12.81 -3.64 -14.13
CA SER A 92 -11.41 -3.79 -14.53
C SER A 92 -11.25 -4.78 -15.68
N PHE A 93 -10.79 -5.99 -15.38
CA PHE A 93 -10.47 -7.04 -16.35
C PHE A 93 -10.74 -8.42 -15.73
N PRO A 94 -10.86 -9.49 -16.56
CA PRO A 94 -11.09 -10.84 -16.05
C PRO A 94 -10.01 -11.28 -15.06
N ALA A 95 -10.37 -11.40 -13.78
CA ALA A 95 -9.44 -11.69 -12.69
C ALA A 95 -10.14 -12.37 -11.50
N ARG A 96 -9.35 -12.73 -10.49
CA ARG A 96 -9.82 -13.07 -9.14
C ARG A 96 -9.20 -12.10 -8.14
N VAL A 97 -9.96 -11.73 -7.13
CA VAL A 97 -9.56 -10.72 -6.14
C VAL A 97 -9.09 -11.38 -4.86
N PHE A 98 -7.94 -10.93 -4.35
CA PHE A 98 -7.51 -11.15 -2.98
C PHE A 98 -7.62 -9.82 -2.23
N LEU A 99 -8.35 -9.80 -1.12
CA LEU A 99 -8.49 -8.61 -0.28
C LEU A 99 -7.51 -8.69 0.89
N CYS A 100 -6.84 -7.56 1.14
CA CYS A 100 -5.91 -7.38 2.26
C CYS A 100 -6.07 -5.97 2.84
N ASN A 101 -5.25 -5.63 3.83
CA ASN A 101 -5.46 -4.46 4.68
C ASN A 101 -4.54 -3.29 4.30
N SER A 102 -3.45 -3.55 3.58
CA SER A 102 -2.50 -2.52 3.16
C SER A 102 -1.96 -2.77 1.76
N GLY A 103 -1.41 -1.72 1.14
CA GLY A 103 -0.68 -1.84 -0.12
C GLY A 103 0.55 -2.74 -0.03
N ALA A 104 1.21 -2.78 1.13
CA ALA A 104 2.36 -3.68 1.34
C ALA A 104 1.92 -5.17 1.32
N GLU A 105 0.79 -5.51 1.94
CA GLU A 105 0.24 -6.89 1.87
C GLU A 105 -0.23 -7.26 0.45
N ALA A 106 -0.78 -6.30 -0.29
CA ALA A 106 -1.14 -6.50 -1.69
C ALA A 106 0.11 -6.84 -2.52
N ASN A 107 1.19 -6.07 -2.33
CA ASN A 107 2.45 -6.26 -3.03
C ASN A 107 3.17 -7.56 -2.61
N GLU A 108 3.21 -7.91 -1.32
CA GLU A 108 3.66 -9.25 -0.86
C GLU A 108 2.87 -10.37 -1.55
N THR A 109 1.56 -10.21 -1.68
CA THR A 109 0.72 -11.20 -2.35
C THR A 109 1.06 -11.31 -3.82
N ALA A 110 1.27 -10.19 -4.53
CA ALA A 110 1.70 -10.18 -5.92
C ALA A 110 3.06 -10.85 -6.11
N ILE A 111 4.05 -10.53 -5.25
CA ILE A 111 5.39 -11.14 -5.25
C ILE A 111 5.28 -12.66 -5.07
N LYS A 112 4.52 -13.12 -4.07
CA LYS A 112 4.31 -14.55 -3.80
C LYS A 112 3.59 -15.25 -4.94
N LEU A 113 2.58 -14.62 -5.52
CA LEU A 113 1.81 -15.19 -6.64
C LEU A 113 2.71 -15.37 -7.87
N ALA A 114 3.50 -14.34 -8.22
CA ALA A 114 4.45 -14.40 -9.32
C ALA A 114 5.48 -15.52 -9.10
N ARG A 115 6.17 -15.53 -7.96
CA ARG A 115 7.16 -16.58 -7.63
C ARG A 115 6.57 -17.98 -7.61
N LYS A 116 5.37 -18.16 -7.05
CA LYS A 116 4.67 -19.46 -7.07
C LYS A 116 4.35 -19.90 -8.50
N TRP A 117 3.95 -18.97 -9.36
CA TRP A 117 3.69 -19.27 -10.76
C TRP A 117 4.99 -19.66 -11.49
N GLY A 118 6.07 -18.92 -11.32
CA GLY A 118 7.35 -19.24 -11.96
C GLY A 118 7.96 -20.55 -11.48
N SER A 119 7.85 -20.85 -10.18
CA SER A 119 8.22 -22.15 -9.61
C SER A 119 7.50 -23.32 -10.28
N ARG A 120 6.21 -23.18 -10.58
CA ARG A 120 5.38 -24.27 -11.11
C ARG A 120 5.36 -24.35 -12.64
N ASN A 121 5.52 -23.22 -13.33
CA ASN A 121 5.21 -23.11 -14.76
C ASN A 121 6.37 -22.53 -15.60
N ARG A 122 7.44 -22.04 -14.97
CA ARG A 122 8.57 -21.38 -15.67
C ARG A 122 9.90 -21.82 -15.10
N GLY A 123 10.11 -23.14 -15.00
CA GLY A 123 11.42 -23.72 -14.67
C GLY A 123 12.05 -23.26 -13.35
N GLY A 124 11.27 -22.78 -12.37
CA GLY A 124 11.82 -22.25 -11.13
C GLY A 124 12.05 -20.73 -11.11
N ALA A 125 11.64 -20.00 -12.15
CA ALA A 125 11.79 -18.55 -12.22
C ALA A 125 11.21 -17.84 -10.98
N PHE A 126 11.99 -16.91 -10.42
CA PHE A 126 11.63 -16.20 -9.17
C PHE A 126 12.10 -14.74 -9.14
N GLU A 127 12.92 -14.32 -10.11
CA GLU A 127 13.44 -12.96 -10.17
C GLU A 127 12.35 -11.99 -10.62
N ILE A 128 12.21 -10.89 -9.89
CA ILE A 128 11.26 -9.83 -10.20
C ILE A 128 12.07 -8.58 -10.53
N ILE A 129 11.87 -8.04 -11.73
CA ILE A 129 12.47 -6.77 -12.12
C ILE A 129 11.66 -5.65 -11.47
N THR A 130 12.33 -4.75 -10.77
CA THR A 130 11.76 -3.53 -10.17
C THR A 130 12.61 -2.32 -10.56
N THR A 131 12.11 -1.12 -10.27
CA THR A 131 12.85 0.12 -10.58
C THR A 131 13.50 0.74 -9.36
N THR A 132 14.72 1.26 -9.53
CA THR A 132 15.40 2.06 -8.50
C THR A 132 14.55 3.27 -8.14
N GLY A 133 14.38 3.54 -6.85
CA GLY A 133 13.57 4.67 -6.36
C GLY A 133 12.09 4.34 -6.09
N SER A 134 11.61 3.16 -6.47
CA SER A 134 10.23 2.72 -6.24
C SER A 134 9.84 2.63 -4.76
N PHE A 135 8.53 2.65 -4.50
CA PHE A 135 7.97 2.43 -3.16
C PHE A 135 6.86 1.37 -3.20
N HIS A 136 7.17 0.17 -2.69
CA HIS A 136 6.24 -0.95 -2.69
C HIS A 136 5.76 -1.36 -1.28
N GLY A 137 6.27 -0.70 -0.24
CA GLY A 137 5.89 -0.97 1.14
C GLY A 137 7.07 -0.98 2.10
N ARG A 138 6.80 -1.45 3.31
CA ARG A 138 7.76 -1.49 4.44
C ARG A 138 7.97 -2.88 5.03
N THR A 139 7.36 -3.92 4.45
CA THR A 139 7.72 -5.32 4.78
C THR A 139 9.09 -5.64 4.17
N LEU A 140 9.79 -6.67 4.67
CA LEU A 140 11.14 -6.97 4.21
C LEU A 140 11.23 -7.23 2.69
N ALA A 141 10.25 -7.93 2.08
CA ALA A 141 10.28 -8.13 0.64
C ALA A 141 9.91 -6.85 -0.12
N THR A 142 8.91 -6.10 0.35
CA THR A 142 8.44 -4.89 -0.35
C THR A 142 9.41 -3.71 -0.24
N VAL A 143 10.11 -3.56 0.88
CA VAL A 143 11.17 -2.55 1.03
C VAL A 143 12.38 -2.89 0.15
N THR A 144 12.69 -4.18 -0.01
CA THR A 144 13.74 -4.65 -0.93
C THR A 144 13.35 -4.41 -2.38
N ALA A 145 12.10 -4.69 -2.74
CA ALA A 145 11.56 -4.44 -4.07
C ALA A 145 11.65 -2.96 -4.47
N GLY A 146 11.50 -2.04 -3.50
CA GLY A 146 11.52 -0.59 -3.77
C GLY A 146 12.87 -0.02 -4.23
N GLY A 147 14.00 -0.69 -4.00
CA GLY A 147 15.30 -0.22 -4.52
C GLY A 147 15.72 1.16 -3.96
N GLN A 148 15.44 1.40 -2.66
CA GLN A 148 15.84 2.60 -1.94
C GLN A 148 16.70 2.22 -0.72
N PRO A 149 18.05 2.24 -0.81
CA PRO A 149 18.96 1.78 0.25
C PRO A 149 18.69 2.40 1.62
N LYS A 150 18.35 3.71 1.65
CA LYS A 150 17.97 4.44 2.87
C LYS A 150 16.84 3.79 3.69
N TYR A 151 16.01 2.96 3.06
CA TYR A 151 14.90 2.25 3.71
C TYR A 151 15.21 0.77 3.99
N SER A 152 16.14 0.16 3.27
CA SER A 152 16.38 -1.29 3.31
C SER A 152 17.67 -1.68 4.03
N ASP A 153 18.72 -0.85 3.98
CA ASP A 153 20.05 -1.15 4.53
C ASP A 153 20.07 -1.51 6.03
N PRO A 154 19.24 -0.89 6.90
CA PRO A 154 19.22 -1.24 8.32
C PRO A 154 18.69 -2.66 8.62
N TYR A 155 18.12 -3.38 7.64
CA TYR A 155 17.41 -4.64 7.85
C TYR A 155 18.10 -5.86 7.21
N GLN A 156 19.38 -5.74 6.86
CA GLN A 156 20.13 -6.84 6.27
C GLN A 156 20.22 -8.07 7.21
N PRO A 157 20.18 -9.31 6.68
CA PRO A 157 20.09 -9.67 5.26
C PRO A 157 18.67 -9.59 4.69
N LEU A 158 18.55 -9.09 3.45
CA LEU A 158 17.28 -8.92 2.75
C LEU A 158 16.88 -10.14 1.87
N PRO A 159 15.58 -10.33 1.58
CA PRO A 159 15.13 -11.33 0.61
C PRO A 159 15.75 -11.12 -0.79
N THR A 160 16.26 -12.18 -1.39
CA THR A 160 16.89 -12.14 -2.72
C THR A 160 15.86 -12.21 -3.86
N GLY A 161 16.31 -12.05 -5.11
CA GLY A 161 15.49 -12.23 -6.32
C GLY A 161 14.74 -10.97 -6.76
N PHE A 162 15.29 -9.79 -6.45
CA PHE A 162 14.88 -8.52 -7.03
C PHE A 162 16.02 -7.98 -7.89
N VAL A 163 15.70 -7.58 -9.11
CA VAL A 163 16.65 -7.00 -10.07
C VAL A 163 16.23 -5.56 -10.31
N HIS A 164 17.02 -4.61 -9.84
CA HIS A 164 16.72 -3.18 -9.97
C HIS A 164 17.27 -2.62 -11.28
N VAL A 165 16.42 -1.93 -12.04
CA VAL A 165 16.78 -1.18 -13.24
C VAL A 165 16.38 0.29 -13.09
N ASP A 166 16.87 1.15 -13.97
CA ASP A 166 16.49 2.56 -13.94
C ASP A 166 15.01 2.76 -14.29
N TYR A 167 14.35 3.70 -13.60
CA TYR A 167 12.96 4.02 -13.86
C TYR A 167 12.79 4.62 -15.27
N ASN A 168 11.73 4.22 -15.95
CA ASN A 168 11.42 4.63 -17.32
C ASN A 168 12.48 4.22 -18.37
N ASP A 169 13.25 3.16 -18.10
CA ASP A 169 14.19 2.57 -19.07
C ASP A 169 13.69 1.19 -19.55
N LEU A 170 13.01 1.19 -20.71
CA LEU A 170 12.51 -0.03 -21.35
C LEU A 170 13.64 -0.97 -21.79
N GLU A 171 14.76 -0.43 -22.25
CA GLU A 171 15.88 -1.24 -22.75
C GLU A 171 16.62 -1.92 -21.60
N ALA A 172 16.73 -1.26 -20.44
CA ALA A 172 17.23 -1.89 -19.22
C ALA A 172 16.33 -3.04 -18.76
N ILE A 173 15.00 -2.87 -18.78
CA ILE A 173 14.06 -3.96 -18.45
C ILE A 173 14.24 -5.15 -19.40
N LYS A 174 14.32 -4.90 -20.72
CA LYS A 174 14.55 -5.96 -21.72
C LYS A 174 15.88 -6.68 -21.47
N SER A 175 16.94 -5.92 -21.23
CA SER A 175 18.30 -6.46 -21.02
C SER A 175 18.41 -7.27 -19.72
N ALA A 176 17.67 -6.88 -18.67
CA ALA A 176 17.63 -7.60 -17.40
C ALA A 176 16.72 -8.85 -17.42
N THR A 177 15.93 -9.05 -18.48
CA THR A 177 15.01 -10.17 -18.57
C THR A 177 15.75 -11.45 -18.95
N THR A 178 15.69 -12.46 -18.08
CA THR A 178 16.32 -13.76 -18.25
C THR A 178 15.29 -14.90 -18.20
N ASP A 179 15.77 -16.14 -18.30
CA ASP A 179 14.98 -17.34 -18.03
C ASP A 179 14.50 -17.45 -16.58
N LYS A 180 15.21 -16.80 -15.63
CA LYS A 180 14.85 -16.73 -14.20
C LYS A 180 13.84 -15.63 -13.85
N THR A 181 13.57 -14.69 -14.76
CA THR A 181 12.61 -13.61 -14.57
C THR A 181 11.17 -14.14 -14.60
N VAL A 182 10.37 -13.75 -13.61
CA VAL A 182 8.95 -14.15 -13.49
C VAL A 182 7.98 -12.97 -13.58
N ALA A 183 8.41 -11.77 -13.23
CA ALA A 183 7.56 -10.58 -13.28
C ALA A 183 8.39 -9.30 -13.43
N VAL A 184 7.70 -8.25 -13.87
CA VAL A 184 8.15 -6.85 -13.82
C VAL A 184 7.14 -6.11 -12.93
N MET A 185 7.62 -5.46 -11.87
CA MET A 185 6.79 -4.75 -10.89
C MET A 185 7.16 -3.27 -10.92
N LEU A 186 6.20 -2.43 -11.30
CA LEU A 186 6.41 -1.01 -11.60
C LEU A 186 5.26 -0.15 -11.07
N GLU A 187 5.58 1.10 -10.77
CA GLU A 187 4.60 2.16 -10.57
C GLU A 187 4.37 2.91 -11.90
N PRO A 188 3.12 3.01 -12.40
CA PRO A 188 2.85 3.75 -13.63
C PRO A 188 3.31 5.21 -13.58
N VAL A 189 3.20 5.83 -12.39
CA VAL A 189 3.81 7.11 -12.03
C VAL A 189 4.42 6.90 -10.64
N MET A 190 5.72 7.16 -10.50
CA MET A 190 6.41 7.04 -9.21
C MET A 190 5.95 8.17 -8.28
N GLY A 191 5.53 7.81 -7.07
CA GLY A 191 5.01 8.74 -6.05
C GLY A 191 6.06 9.46 -5.21
#